data_AF-A0A496YE19-F1
#
_entry.id   AF-A0A496YE19-F1
#
_cell.length_a   1.000
_cell.length_b   1.000
_cell.length_c   1.000
_cell.angle_alpha   90.00
_cell.angle_beta   90.00
_cell.angle_gamma   90.00
#
_symmetry.space_group_name_H-M   'P 1'
#
loop_
_entity.id
_entity.type
_entity.pdbx_description
1 polymer ?
#
loop_
_entity_poly.entity_id
_entity_poly.type
_entity_poly.pdbx_seq_one_letter_code
_entity_poly.pdbx_strand_id
1 'polypeptide(L)'
;NIVYHGLAGHVLLTGVPNVLKVRIIADMEDRVKAEMEREGISAEDARILLQKDDEERRKWTKTLYGVDPWDSSLYDLVVHINKLTISDAVDCVCQAASKEAFKTTESYRRKIKNLGLACQVKAALVDPFFDVGVTCESGNVVIYTGISDRQVNKLKKRAKELEKEIEGINNLEVHAGVPIPEDAL
;
A
#
# COMPACT_ATOMS: atom_id res chain seq x y z
N ASN A 1 -12.49 -11.56 -6.06
CA ASN A 1 -11.83 -10.84 -4.95
C ASN A 1 -10.35 -11.12 -5.01
N ILE A 2 -9.53 -10.15 -4.60
CA ILE A 2 -8.08 -10.30 -4.48
C ILE A 2 -7.75 -10.19 -3.00
N VAL A 3 -6.89 -11.08 -2.50
CA VAL A 3 -6.35 -10.97 -1.14
C VAL A 3 -4.88 -10.58 -1.27
N TYR A 4 -4.53 -9.45 -0.69
CA TYR A 4 -3.14 -9.02 -0.55
C TYR A 4 -2.70 -9.30 0.88
N HIS A 5 -1.65 -10.11 1.04
CA HIS A 5 -0.98 -10.33 2.31
C HIS A 5 0.47 -9.86 2.18
N GLY A 6 0.95 -9.11 3.16
CA GLY A 6 2.28 -8.54 3.09
C GLY A 6 2.41 -7.26 3.90
N LEU A 7 3.48 -6.54 3.65
CA LEU A 7 3.81 -5.33 4.38
C LEU A 7 3.00 -4.14 3.89
N ALA A 8 2.47 -3.36 4.83
CA ALA A 8 1.85 -2.05 4.59
C ALA A 8 0.68 -1.98 3.58
N GLY A 9 0.08 -3.10 3.16
CA GLY A 9 -1.08 -3.07 2.24
C GLY A 9 -2.24 -2.20 2.74
N HIS A 10 -2.44 -2.12 4.06
CA HIS A 10 -3.45 -1.32 4.73
C HIS A 10 -3.22 0.21 4.62
N VAL A 11 -1.98 0.64 4.33
CA VAL A 11 -1.59 2.05 4.15
C VAL A 11 -1.19 2.36 2.70
N LEU A 12 -0.92 1.34 1.87
CA LEU A 12 -0.62 1.51 0.46
C LEU A 12 -1.86 1.92 -0.37
N LEU A 13 -3.02 1.34 -0.07
CA LEU A 13 -4.26 1.55 -0.83
C LEU A 13 -5.13 2.66 -0.23
N THR A 14 -4.50 3.74 0.25
CA THR A 14 -5.20 4.92 0.73
C THR A 14 -6.11 5.50 -0.38
N GLY A 15 -7.32 5.93 -0.02
CA GLY A 15 -8.30 6.47 -0.96
C GLY A 15 -9.18 5.43 -1.69
N VAL A 16 -8.88 4.13 -1.60
CA VAL A 16 -9.76 3.06 -2.11
C VAL A 16 -10.73 2.62 -1.00
N PRO A 17 -12.04 2.89 -1.13
CA PRO A 17 -12.97 2.82 0.00
C PRO A 17 -13.43 1.40 0.37
N ASN A 18 -13.30 0.42 -0.52
CA ASN A 18 -13.84 -0.93 -0.35
C ASN A 18 -12.78 -2.00 -0.04
N VAL A 19 -11.65 -1.58 0.54
CA VAL A 19 -10.59 -2.50 0.98
C VAL A 19 -10.81 -2.82 2.45
N LEU A 20 -11.09 -4.08 2.78
CA LEU A 20 -11.12 -4.56 4.16
C LEU A 20 -9.67 -4.72 4.67
N LYS A 21 -9.31 -3.96 5.70
CA LYS A 21 -7.98 -3.95 6.30
C LYS A 21 -7.98 -4.82 7.56
N VAL A 22 -7.26 -5.94 7.51
CA VAL A 22 -7.20 -6.91 8.60
C VAL A 22 -5.77 -7.05 9.11
N ARG A 23 -5.61 -7.05 10.43
CA ARG A 23 -4.38 -7.44 11.09
C ARG A 23 -4.60 -8.72 11.88
N ILE A 24 -3.75 -9.71 11.64
CA ILE A 24 -3.70 -10.94 12.45
C ILE A 24 -2.55 -10.79 13.45
N ILE A 25 -2.85 -11.02 14.73
CA ILE A 25 -1.86 -11.04 15.81
C ILE A 25 -1.94 -12.38 16.54
N ALA A 26 -0.87 -12.75 17.24
CA ALA A 26 -0.77 -13.93 18.07
C ALA A 26 0.25 -13.66 19.18
N ASP A 27 0.14 -14.40 20.28
CA ASP A 27 1.11 -14.33 21.38
C ASP A 27 2.50 -14.77 20.88
N MET A 28 3.56 -14.17 21.46
CA MET A 28 4.93 -14.41 20.99
C MET A 28 5.31 -15.89 21.05
N GLU A 29 4.92 -16.61 22.11
CA GLU A 29 5.28 -18.02 22.26
C GLU A 29 4.61 -18.92 21.22
N ASP A 30 3.36 -18.62 20.84
CA ASP A 30 2.67 -19.35 19.77
C ASP A 30 3.34 -19.09 18.41
N ARG A 31 3.76 -17.84 18.16
CA ARG A 31 4.51 -17.47 16.95
C ARG A 31 5.88 -18.15 16.91
N VAL A 32 6.61 -18.19 18.03
CA VAL A 32 7.91 -18.87 18.15
C VAL A 32 7.76 -20.35 17.81
N LYS A 33 6.76 -21.02 18.38
CA LYS A 33 6.50 -22.44 18.08
C LYS A 33 6.22 -22.67 16.59
N ALA A 34 5.35 -21.85 16.00
CA ALA A 34 5.03 -21.95 14.58
C ALA A 34 6.26 -21.69 13.68
N GLU A 35 7.12 -20.75 14.06
CA GLU A 35 8.35 -20.43 13.34
C GLU A 35 9.39 -21.56 13.44
N MET A 36 9.56 -22.15 14.62
CA MET A 36 10.40 -23.33 14.83
C MET A 36 9.96 -24.49 13.94
N GLU A 37 8.65 -24.77 13.88
CA GLU A 37 8.08 -25.82 13.04
C GLU A 37 8.28 -25.55 11.55
N ARG A 38 8.19 -24.27 11.13
CA ARG A 38 8.31 -23.87 9.73
C ARG A 38 9.75 -23.88 9.21
N GLU A 39 10.68 -23.32 9.99
CA GLU A 39 12.06 -23.07 9.56
C GLU A 39 13.06 -24.11 10.12
N GLY A 40 12.64 -24.96 11.06
CA GLY A 40 13.51 -25.98 11.67
C GLY A 40 14.58 -25.42 12.59
N ILE A 41 14.31 -24.28 13.23
CA ILE A 41 15.27 -23.53 14.08
C ILE A 41 14.95 -23.66 15.57
N SER A 42 15.89 -23.23 16.42
CA SER A 42 15.69 -23.22 17.88
C SER A 42 14.65 -22.17 18.31
N ALA A 43 14.07 -22.35 19.50
CA ALA A 43 13.13 -21.38 20.07
C ALA A 43 13.75 -19.99 20.26
N GLU A 44 15.05 -19.94 20.57
CA GLU A 44 15.77 -18.69 20.76
C GLU A 44 15.99 -17.98 19.42
N ASP A 45 16.45 -18.71 18.40
CA ASP A 45 16.65 -18.15 17.06
C ASP A 45 15.32 -17.65 16.47
N ALA A 46 14.24 -18.42 16.63
CA ALA A 46 12.90 -18.02 16.21
C ALA A 46 12.45 -16.73 16.89
N ARG A 47 12.67 -16.58 18.20
CA ARG A 47 12.30 -15.37 18.95
C ARG A 47 13.09 -14.16 18.47
N ILE A 48 14.40 -14.30 18.28
CA ILE A 48 15.27 -13.23 17.77
C ILE A 48 14.82 -12.80 16.37
N LEU A 49 14.55 -13.77 15.49
CA LEU A 49 14.08 -13.52 14.12
C LEU A 49 12.75 -12.74 14.14
N LEU A 50 11.76 -13.21 14.90
CA LEU A 50 10.44 -12.59 14.97
C LEU A 50 10.51 -11.15 15.53
N GLN A 51 11.30 -10.93 16.58
CA GLN A 51 11.48 -9.59 17.15
C GLN A 51 12.12 -8.63 16.15
N LYS A 52 13.19 -9.08 15.47
CA LYS A 52 13.87 -8.31 14.45
C LYS A 52 12.93 -7.97 13.30
N ASP A 53 12.18 -8.96 12.79
CA ASP A 53 11.19 -8.78 11.73
C ASP A 53 10.12 -7.75 12.12
N ASP A 54 9.56 -7.86 13.33
CA ASP A 54 8.53 -6.94 13.81
C ASP A 54 9.06 -5.50 13.92
N GLU A 55 10.29 -5.33 14.43
CA GLU A 55 10.94 -4.03 14.54
C GLU A 55 11.26 -3.42 13.16
N GLU A 56 11.80 -4.21 12.24
CA GLU A 56 12.12 -3.78 10.88
C GLU A 56 10.85 -3.34 10.15
N ARG A 57 9.76 -4.12 10.24
CA ARG A 57 8.46 -3.78 9.63
C ARG A 57 7.86 -2.50 10.22
N ARG A 58 7.98 -2.32 11.53
CA ARG A 58 7.50 -1.10 12.22
C ARG A 58 8.31 0.12 11.79
N LYS A 59 9.64 0.01 11.77
CA LYS A 59 10.55 1.09 11.34
C LYS A 59 10.32 1.47 9.88
N TRP A 60 10.19 0.48 9.00
CA TRP A 60 9.94 0.69 7.58
C TRP A 60 8.63 1.45 7.34
N THR A 61 7.54 1.01 7.98
CA THR A 61 6.22 1.65 7.83
C THR A 61 6.23 3.09 8.36
N LYS A 62 6.87 3.34 9.52
CA LYS A 62 7.03 4.69 10.06
C LYS A 62 7.84 5.60 9.15
N THR A 63 8.91 5.06 8.55
CA THR A 63 9.81 5.83 7.70
C THR A 63 9.13 6.25 6.39
N LEU A 64 8.35 5.36 5.78
CA LEU A 64 7.72 5.62 4.48
C LEU A 64 6.36 6.31 4.56
N TYR A 65 5.55 5.97 5.57
CA TYR A 65 4.17 6.41 5.67
C TYR A 65 3.88 7.28 6.90
N GLY A 66 4.86 7.49 7.78
CA GLY A 66 4.69 8.30 8.99
C GLY A 66 3.76 7.68 10.04
N VAL A 67 3.30 6.43 9.86
CA VAL A 67 2.33 5.77 10.74
C VAL A 67 2.94 4.56 11.46
N ASP A 68 2.41 4.28 12.65
CA ASP A 68 2.75 3.08 13.41
C ASP A 68 1.84 1.92 13.01
N PRO A 69 2.33 0.85 12.35
CA PRO A 69 1.50 -0.28 11.94
C PRO A 69 0.90 -1.03 13.14
N TRP A 70 1.34 -0.72 14.37
CA TRP A 70 0.73 -1.23 15.59
C TRP A 70 -0.54 -0.51 16.02
N ASP A 71 -0.81 0.69 15.50
CA ASP A 71 -2.06 1.40 15.77
C ASP A 71 -3.25 0.64 15.19
N SER A 72 -4.15 0.20 16.07
CA SER A 72 -5.36 -0.52 15.67
C SER A 72 -6.32 0.33 14.85
N SER A 73 -6.25 1.67 14.94
CA SER A 73 -7.11 2.58 14.17
C SER A 73 -6.89 2.49 12.65
N LEU A 74 -5.76 1.92 12.22
CA LEU A 74 -5.42 1.72 10.81
C LEU A 74 -6.14 0.53 10.17
N TYR A 75 -6.86 -0.27 10.95
CA TYR A 75 -7.47 -1.53 10.53
C TYR A 75 -8.97 -1.54 10.83
N ASP A 76 -9.74 -2.22 9.97
CA ASP A 76 -11.15 -2.49 10.22
C ASP A 76 -11.31 -3.64 11.22
N LEU A 77 -10.37 -4.60 11.21
CA LEU A 77 -10.33 -5.74 12.13
C LEU A 77 -8.91 -6.04 12.60
N VAL A 78 -8.76 -6.26 13.90
CA VAL A 78 -7.58 -6.88 14.51
C VAL A 78 -8.01 -8.19 15.15
N VAL A 79 -7.53 -9.32 14.63
CA VAL A 79 -7.91 -10.65 15.09
C VAL A 79 -6.75 -11.30 15.82
N HIS A 80 -6.96 -11.64 17.09
CA HIS A 80 -5.98 -12.33 17.91
C HIS A 80 -6.19 -13.85 17.84
N ILE A 81 -5.21 -14.55 17.29
CA ILE A 81 -5.17 -16.02 17.27
C ILE A 81 -4.61 -16.49 18.61
N ASN A 82 -5.51 -17.03 19.44
CA ASN A 82 -5.23 -17.66 20.72
C ASN A 82 -6.45 -18.54 21.03
N LYS A 83 -7.50 -17.95 21.62
CA LYS A 83 -8.78 -18.64 21.85
C LYS A 83 -9.57 -18.83 20.56
N LEU A 84 -9.48 -17.84 19.66
CA LEU A 84 -10.01 -17.97 18.32
C LEU A 84 -9.06 -18.86 17.52
N THR A 85 -9.63 -19.90 16.92
CA THR A 85 -8.91 -20.74 15.98
C THR A 85 -8.71 -20.01 14.65
N ILE A 86 -7.85 -20.56 13.80
CA ILE A 86 -7.70 -20.08 12.42
C ILE A 86 -9.05 -20.11 11.68
N SER A 87 -9.87 -21.13 11.91
CA SER A 87 -11.20 -21.24 11.29
C SER A 87 -12.12 -20.10 11.74
N ASP A 88 -12.15 -19.80 13.05
CA ASP A 88 -12.97 -18.70 13.57
C ASP A 88 -12.53 -17.34 12.99
N ALA A 89 -11.21 -17.13 12.88
CA ALA A 89 -10.65 -15.93 12.27
C ALA A 89 -11.05 -15.80 10.79
N VAL A 90 -10.97 -16.90 10.02
CA VAL A 90 -11.41 -16.94 8.62
C VAL A 90 -12.89 -16.59 8.51
N ASP A 91 -13.74 -17.15 9.36
CA ASP A 91 -15.17 -16.88 9.37
C ASP A 91 -15.45 -15.40 9.67
N CYS A 92 -14.79 -14.82 10.67
CA CYS A 92 -14.90 -13.39 10.98
C CYS A 92 -14.52 -12.50 9.78
N VAL A 93 -13.39 -12.80 9.13
CA VAL A 93 -12.92 -12.03 7.97
C VAL A 93 -13.86 -12.17 6.78
N CYS A 94 -14.33 -13.38 6.47
CA CYS A 94 -15.27 -13.63 5.39
C CYS A 94 -16.62 -12.93 5.63
N GLN A 95 -17.13 -12.97 6.85
CA GLN A 95 -18.37 -12.28 7.21
C GLN A 95 -18.23 -10.75 7.07
N ALA A 96 -17.11 -10.18 7.50
CA ALA A 96 -16.84 -8.75 7.32
C ALA A 96 -16.72 -8.38 5.84
N ALA A 97 -15.96 -9.15 5.06
CA ALA A 97 -15.77 -8.93 3.63
C ALA A 97 -17.08 -9.01 2.82
N SER A 98 -18.09 -9.71 3.34
CA SER A 98 -19.42 -9.83 2.70
C SER A 98 -20.33 -8.61 2.91
N LYS A 99 -19.97 -7.68 3.79
CA LYS A 99 -20.80 -6.50 4.10
C LYS A 99 -20.84 -5.54 2.91
N GLU A 100 -21.96 -4.82 2.79
CA GLU A 100 -22.20 -3.87 1.69
C GLU A 100 -21.09 -2.82 1.56
N ALA A 101 -20.51 -2.39 2.68
CA ALA A 101 -19.41 -1.43 2.71
C ALA A 101 -18.17 -1.87 1.89
N PHE A 102 -17.96 -3.17 1.70
CA PHE A 102 -16.81 -3.71 0.95
C PHE A 102 -17.17 -4.22 -0.45
N LYS A 103 -18.45 -4.09 -0.86
CA LYS A 103 -18.84 -4.49 -2.21
C LYS A 103 -18.25 -3.55 -3.24
N THR A 104 -17.61 -4.14 -4.25
CA THR A 104 -17.03 -3.40 -5.36
C THR A 104 -18.13 -2.82 -6.26
N THR A 105 -18.14 -1.50 -6.41
CA THR A 105 -18.96 -0.77 -7.40
C THR A 105 -18.13 -0.36 -8.61
N GLU A 106 -18.76 0.07 -9.70
CA GLU A 106 -18.04 0.64 -10.86
C GLU A 106 -17.21 1.87 -10.49
N SER A 107 -17.71 2.70 -9.55
CA SER A 107 -16.95 3.84 -9.03
C SER A 107 -15.66 3.37 -8.34
N TYR A 108 -15.72 2.31 -7.54
CA TYR A 108 -14.56 1.77 -6.84
C TYR A 108 -13.57 1.08 -7.79
N ARG A 109 -14.07 0.35 -8.80
CA ARG A 109 -13.22 -0.20 -9.86
C ARG A 109 -12.44 0.91 -10.57
N ARG A 110 -13.09 2.04 -10.84
CA ARG A 110 -12.42 3.20 -11.45
C ARG A 110 -11.35 3.78 -10.54
N LYS A 111 -11.63 3.96 -9.24
CA LYS A 111 -10.61 4.43 -8.27
C LYS A 111 -9.37 3.53 -8.24
N ILE A 112 -9.54 2.21 -8.22
CA ILE A 112 -8.41 1.26 -8.26
C ILE A 112 -7.63 1.38 -9.57
N LYS A 113 -8.33 1.51 -10.72
CA LYS A 113 -7.68 1.69 -12.02
C LYS A 113 -6.90 3.01 -12.08
N ASN A 114 -7.50 4.10 -11.61
CA ASN A 114 -6.85 5.41 -11.52
C ASN A 114 -5.59 5.34 -10.65
N LEU A 115 -5.71 4.76 -9.44
CA LEU A 115 -4.59 4.56 -8.52
C LEU A 115 -3.47 3.73 -9.18
N GLY A 116 -3.83 2.60 -9.81
CA GLY A 116 -2.88 1.75 -10.50
C GLY A 116 -2.13 2.47 -11.62
N LEU A 117 -2.82 3.28 -12.43
CA LEU A 117 -2.20 4.06 -13.49
C LEU A 117 -1.27 5.15 -12.92
N ALA A 118 -1.69 5.84 -11.86
CA ALA A 118 -0.85 6.82 -11.18
C ALA A 118 0.41 6.18 -10.56
N CYS A 119 0.30 5.00 -9.94
CA CYS A 119 1.44 4.22 -9.44
C CYS A 119 2.41 3.85 -10.56
N GLN A 120 1.91 3.39 -11.71
CA GLN A 120 2.75 3.03 -12.86
C GLN A 120 3.54 4.22 -13.38
N VAL A 121 2.89 5.37 -13.54
CA VAL A 121 3.56 6.61 -13.95
C VAL A 121 4.59 7.04 -12.91
N LYS A 122 4.23 7.04 -11.61
CA LYS A 122 5.17 7.39 -10.54
C LYS A 122 6.39 6.47 -10.52
N ALA A 123 6.20 5.16 -10.63
CA ALA A 123 7.28 4.18 -10.66
C ALA A 123 8.23 4.39 -11.86
N ALA A 124 7.69 4.77 -13.02
CA ALA A 124 8.50 5.07 -14.20
C ALA A 124 9.28 6.40 -14.11
N LEU A 125 8.97 7.24 -13.11
CA LEU A 125 9.58 8.55 -12.88
C LEU A 125 10.53 8.59 -11.67
N VAL A 126 10.42 7.65 -10.73
CA VAL A 126 11.10 7.76 -9.43
C VAL A 126 12.63 7.78 -9.54
N ASP A 127 13.22 6.99 -10.44
CA ASP A 127 14.68 6.93 -10.65
C ASP A 127 15.25 8.27 -11.18
N PRO A 128 14.66 8.87 -12.25
CA PRO A 128 15.12 10.16 -12.74
C PRO A 128 14.63 11.38 -11.92
N PHE A 129 13.52 11.25 -11.17
CA PHE A 129 12.87 12.33 -10.44
C PHE A 129 12.28 11.84 -9.10
N PHE A 130 13.02 12.03 -8.00
CA PHE A 130 12.64 11.49 -6.69
C PHE A 130 11.51 12.25 -5.97
N ASP A 131 11.24 13.51 -6.35
CA ASP A 131 10.26 14.39 -5.70
C ASP A 131 9.11 14.75 -6.66
N VAL A 132 8.29 13.73 -6.95
CA VAL A 132 7.09 13.85 -7.78
C VAL A 132 5.89 13.25 -7.09
N GLY A 133 4.77 13.98 -7.13
CA GLY A 133 3.44 13.48 -6.81
C GLY A 133 2.68 13.15 -8.08
N VAL A 134 1.90 12.07 -8.09
CA VAL A 134 1.11 11.69 -9.28
C VAL A 134 -0.33 11.43 -8.91
N THR A 135 -1.26 12.07 -9.63
CA THR A 135 -2.70 11.76 -9.58
C THR A 135 -3.19 11.27 -10.93
N CYS A 136 -4.31 10.57 -10.92
CA CYS A 136 -4.99 10.15 -12.15
C CYS A 136 -6.50 10.21 -11.96
N GLU A 137 -7.21 10.76 -12.93
CA GLU A 137 -8.66 10.68 -13.01
C GLU A 137 -9.09 10.25 -14.42
N SER A 138 -9.63 9.03 -14.52
CA SER A 138 -10.19 8.49 -15.77
C SER A 138 -9.19 8.57 -16.95
N GLY A 139 -7.93 8.24 -16.69
CA GLY A 139 -6.84 8.26 -17.66
C GLY A 139 -6.16 9.62 -17.85
N ASN A 140 -6.63 10.68 -17.21
CA ASN A 140 -5.95 11.97 -17.20
C ASN A 140 -4.99 12.03 -16.01
N VAL A 141 -3.70 12.11 -16.29
CA VAL A 141 -2.63 12.04 -15.29
C VAL A 141 -2.06 13.43 -15.05
N VAL A 142 -1.82 13.79 -13.79
CA VAL A 142 -1.13 15.03 -13.43
C VAL A 142 0.09 14.68 -12.58
N ILE A 143 1.25 15.19 -12.98
CA ILE A 143 2.51 15.07 -12.24
C ILE A 143 2.78 16.42 -11.57
N TYR A 144 2.88 16.40 -10.24
CA TYR A 144 3.22 17.55 -9.41
C TYR A 144 4.68 17.47 -9.00
N THR A 145 5.40 18.60 -9.01
CA THR A 145 6.81 18.61 -8.58
C THR A 145 7.28 19.98 -8.08
N GLY A 146 8.16 19.95 -7.06
CA GLY A 146 8.87 21.12 -6.55
C GLY A 146 10.24 21.39 -7.20
N ILE A 147 10.64 20.60 -8.20
CA ILE A 147 11.99 20.67 -8.79
C ILE A 147 12.24 21.94 -9.62
N SER A 148 13.52 22.33 -9.74
CA SER A 148 13.97 23.51 -10.50
C SER A 148 13.62 23.48 -12.00
N ASP A 149 13.50 24.66 -12.63
CA ASP A 149 13.10 24.84 -14.04
C ASP A 149 13.86 23.97 -15.05
N ARG A 150 15.16 23.74 -14.82
CA ARG A 150 16.00 22.90 -15.70
C ARG A 150 15.58 21.43 -15.68
N GLN A 151 15.14 20.92 -14.52
CA GLN A 151 14.66 19.55 -14.38
C GLN A 151 13.22 19.39 -14.87
N VAL A 152 12.39 20.44 -14.76
CA VAL A 152 11.01 20.45 -15.28
C VAL A 152 10.98 20.17 -16.78
N ASN A 153 11.89 20.76 -17.58
CA ASN A 153 11.95 20.48 -19.01
C ASN A 153 12.30 19.03 -19.35
N LYS A 154 13.19 18.40 -18.56
CA LYS A 154 13.50 16.97 -18.71
C LYS A 154 12.31 16.10 -18.33
N LEU A 155 11.61 16.46 -17.24
CA LEU A 155 10.41 15.77 -16.79
C LEU A 155 9.30 15.85 -17.85
N LYS A 156 9.05 17.04 -18.42
CA LYS A 156 8.09 17.22 -19.52
C LYS A 156 8.42 16.39 -20.76
N LYS A 157 9.71 16.19 -21.06
CA LYS A 157 10.12 15.30 -22.15
C LYS A 157 9.82 13.84 -21.81
N ARG A 158 10.18 13.38 -20.61
CA ARG A 158 9.93 12.01 -20.16
C ARG A 158 8.43 11.71 -20.08
N ALA A 159 7.64 12.64 -19.56
CA ALA A 159 6.19 12.61 -19.52
C ALA A 159 5.56 12.28 -20.90
N LYS A 160 6.00 12.95 -21.97
CA LYS A 160 5.52 12.69 -23.34
C LYS A 160 5.91 11.31 -23.90
N GLU A 161 7.00 10.74 -23.42
CA GLU A 161 7.38 9.37 -23.76
C GLU A 161 6.47 8.38 -23.04
N LEU A 162 6.19 8.62 -21.74
CA LEU A 162 5.30 7.80 -20.92
C LEU A 162 3.87 7.73 -21.46
N GLU A 163 3.33 8.82 -21.99
CA GLU A 163 2.02 8.84 -22.67
C GLU A 163 1.88 7.78 -23.77
N LYS A 164 3.00 7.38 -24.39
CA LYS A 164 3.03 6.37 -25.45
C LYS A 164 3.39 4.98 -24.94
N GLU A 165 4.16 4.91 -23.86
CA GLU A 165 4.64 3.65 -23.27
C GLU A 165 3.58 2.99 -22.38
N ILE A 166 2.75 3.78 -21.71
CA ILE A 166 1.77 3.30 -20.72
C ILE A 166 0.36 3.38 -21.31
N GLU A 167 -0.26 2.21 -21.47
CA GLU A 167 -1.64 2.11 -21.94
C GLU A 167 -2.63 2.69 -20.91
N GLY A 168 -3.67 3.38 -21.40
CA GLY A 168 -4.74 3.96 -20.57
C GLY A 168 -4.53 5.41 -20.16
N ILE A 169 -3.40 6.02 -20.53
CA ILE A 169 -3.19 7.47 -20.43
C ILE A 169 -3.91 8.16 -21.61
N ASN A 170 -4.85 9.04 -21.27
CA ASN A 170 -5.56 9.90 -22.22
C ASN A 170 -4.86 11.25 -22.39
N ASN A 171 -4.32 11.79 -21.30
CA ASN A 171 -3.60 13.06 -21.23
C ASN A 171 -2.64 13.01 -20.03
N LEU A 172 -1.46 13.61 -20.15
CA LEU A 172 -0.51 13.72 -19.05
C LEU A 172 0.07 15.14 -18.95
N GLU A 173 -0.13 15.77 -17.79
CA GLU A 173 0.33 17.12 -17.51
C GLU A 173 1.41 17.17 -16.43
N VAL A 174 2.27 18.19 -16.51
CA VAL A 174 3.30 18.46 -15.49
C VAL A 174 3.05 19.84 -14.88
N HIS A 175 2.68 19.85 -13.61
CA HIS A 175 2.47 21.05 -12.79
C HIS A 175 3.69 21.25 -11.90
N ALA A 176 4.51 22.24 -12.22
CA ALA A 176 5.75 22.54 -11.50
C ALA A 176 5.59 23.80 -10.64
N GLY A 177 6.26 23.84 -9.48
CA GLY A 177 6.25 25.00 -8.57
C GLY A 177 4.95 25.16 -7.79
N VAL A 178 4.11 24.13 -7.76
CA VAL A 178 2.90 24.06 -6.93
C VAL A 178 3.09 23.00 -5.83
N PRO A 179 2.44 23.18 -4.66
CA PRO A 179 2.44 22.15 -3.62
C PRO A 179 1.90 20.81 -4.17
N ILE A 180 2.52 19.70 -3.76
CA ILE A 180 2.03 18.37 -4.07
C ILE A 180 0.74 18.12 -3.25
N PRO A 181 -0.39 17.79 -3.89
CA PRO A 181 -1.63 17.46 -3.19
C PRO A 181 -1.47 16.28 -2.24
N GLU A 182 -2.24 16.24 -1.14
CA GLU A 182 -2.20 15.12 -0.19
C GLU A 182 -2.67 13.79 -0.79
N ASP A 183 -3.52 13.83 -1.80
CA ASP A 183 -4.01 12.65 -2.53
C ASP A 183 -3.11 12.26 -3.71
N ALA A 184 -2.06 13.02 -3.98
CA ALA A 184 -1.03 12.63 -4.94
C ALA A 184 -0.11 11.57 -4.32
N LEU A 185 0.03 10.45 -5.05
CA LEU A 185 0.89 9.36 -4.65
C LEU A 185 2.32 9.78 -4.48
#